data_AF-A0A0L6VJQ4-F1
#
_entry.id   AF-A0A0L6VJQ4-F1
#
_cell.length_a   1.000
_cell.length_b   1.000
_cell.length_c   1.000
_cell.angle_alpha   90.00
_cell.angle_beta   90.00
_cell.angle_gamma   90.00
#
_symmetry.space_group_name_H-M   'P 1'
#
loop_
_entity.id
_entity.type
_entity.pdbx_description
1 polymer ?
#
loop_
_entity_poly.entity_id
_entity_poly.type
_entity_poly.pdbx_seq_one_letter_code
_entity_poly.pdbx_strand_id
1 'polypeptide(L)'
;MLEFSLVGILAAEQSALAAEMTTTTCRLTLIVSLSGGVLTASEDVQLRTILTSKLESSIHANVITHENEKSSKMIWKSICDYFASSQAANRARVFNSVLHIQFNPNEVQEFITQVKTSISRLHEVGIDLPKDIIAYLILHKLPPSMSNISQQITHSEKEITSELVLDHLRLFMNDQQFLASTSSSKSVPTSLLTEESRKCKKGWHNPNAAHPKATCWFLYPHLRPVDNSGEASTSKNKA
;
A
#
# COMPACT_ATOMS: atom_id res chain seq x y z
N MET A 1 5.40 -24.74 -10.05
CA MET A 1 5.10 -23.73 -11.08
C MET A 1 3.77 -24.15 -11.69
N LEU A 2 2.79 -23.24 -11.78
CA LEU A 2 1.36 -23.45 -12.09
C LEU A 2 0.45 -23.61 -10.85
N GLU A 3 0.20 -22.50 -10.14
CA GLU A 3 -1.02 -22.29 -9.32
C GLU A 3 -1.32 -20.78 -9.33
N PHE A 4 -1.33 -20.20 -10.55
CA PHE A 4 -1.84 -18.86 -10.77
C PHE A 4 -3.31 -18.99 -11.20
N SER A 5 -4.18 -18.33 -10.44
CA SER A 5 -5.41 -17.71 -10.95
C SER A 5 -6.72 -18.51 -10.97
N LEU A 6 -7.09 -19.24 -9.90
CA LEU A 6 -8.52 -19.57 -9.70
C LEU A 6 -9.35 -18.36 -9.21
N VAL A 7 -8.69 -17.36 -8.60
CA VAL A 7 -9.33 -16.09 -8.19
C VAL A 7 -9.57 -15.18 -9.39
N GLY A 8 -8.66 -15.20 -10.37
CA GLY A 8 -8.89 -14.57 -11.66
C GLY A 8 -9.95 -15.32 -12.47
N ILE A 9 -10.06 -16.65 -12.34
CA ILE A 9 -11.16 -17.41 -12.96
C ILE A 9 -12.49 -17.05 -12.30
N LEU A 10 -12.65 -17.07 -10.97
CA LEU A 10 -13.97 -16.72 -10.38
C LEU A 10 -14.38 -15.26 -10.58
N ALA A 11 -13.42 -14.32 -10.57
CA ALA A 11 -13.70 -12.91 -10.86
C ALA A 11 -13.91 -12.67 -12.37
N ALA A 12 -13.17 -13.34 -13.24
CA ALA A 12 -13.40 -13.32 -14.68
C ALA A 12 -14.59 -14.17 -15.10
N GLU A 13 -15.09 -15.09 -14.29
CA GLU A 13 -16.24 -15.95 -14.55
C GLU A 13 -17.51 -15.30 -13.96
N GLN A 14 -17.43 -14.58 -12.85
CA GLN A 14 -18.46 -13.59 -12.47
C GLN A 14 -18.51 -12.43 -13.46
N SER A 15 -17.35 -11.95 -13.94
CA SER A 15 -17.29 -10.88 -14.94
C SER A 15 -17.56 -11.38 -16.36
N ALA A 16 -17.36 -12.66 -16.71
CA ALA A 16 -17.72 -13.26 -18.00
C ALA A 16 -19.17 -13.72 -18.02
N LEU A 17 -19.72 -14.23 -16.92
CA LEU A 17 -21.16 -14.42 -16.78
C LEU A 17 -21.90 -13.09 -16.86
N ALA A 18 -21.28 -11.98 -16.41
CA ALA A 18 -21.76 -10.61 -16.60
C ALA A 18 -21.43 -10.00 -17.98
N ALA A 19 -20.40 -10.46 -18.70
CA ALA A 19 -19.95 -9.88 -19.98
C ALA A 19 -20.43 -10.64 -21.24
N GLU A 20 -20.78 -11.93 -21.15
CA GLU A 20 -21.41 -12.71 -22.23
C GLU A 20 -22.91 -12.40 -22.39
N MET A 21 -23.43 -11.60 -21.46
CA MET A 21 -24.74 -11.01 -21.47
C MET A 21 -24.77 -9.81 -22.46
N THR A 22 -24.63 -10.09 -23.76
CA THR A 22 -24.56 -9.08 -24.84
C THR A 22 -25.79 -8.17 -24.93
N THR A 23 -25.52 -6.85 -24.99
CA THR A 23 -26.29 -5.65 -25.39
C THR A 23 -27.75 -5.45 -24.92
N THR A 24 -28.60 -6.49 -24.89
CA THR A 24 -29.95 -6.44 -24.29
C THR A 24 -29.89 -6.62 -22.77
N THR A 25 -28.78 -7.15 -22.30
CA THR A 25 -28.64 -7.64 -20.93
C THR A 25 -28.08 -6.61 -19.96
N CYS A 26 -27.38 -5.57 -20.44
CA CYS A 26 -26.97 -4.46 -19.57
C CYS A 26 -28.15 -3.77 -18.89
N ARG A 27 -29.32 -3.67 -19.55
CA ARG A 27 -30.56 -3.14 -18.93
C ARG A 27 -31.09 -4.07 -17.85
N LEU A 28 -31.07 -5.37 -18.07
CA LEU A 28 -31.59 -6.36 -17.12
C LEU A 28 -30.67 -6.52 -15.90
N THR A 29 -29.34 -6.50 -16.09
CA THR A 29 -28.36 -6.45 -15.01
C THR A 29 -28.52 -5.16 -14.18
N LEU A 30 -28.77 -4.01 -14.83
CA LEU A 30 -29.04 -2.74 -14.14
C LEU A 30 -30.35 -2.77 -13.34
N ILE A 31 -31.44 -3.33 -13.90
CA ILE A 31 -32.78 -3.41 -13.26
C ILE A 31 -32.78 -4.38 -12.07
N VAL A 32 -31.99 -5.43 -12.14
CA VAL A 32 -31.93 -6.46 -11.09
C VAL A 32 -30.90 -6.09 -10.01
N SER A 33 -29.85 -5.31 -10.34
CA SER A 33 -28.85 -4.82 -9.38
C SER A 33 -29.26 -3.53 -8.67
N LEU A 34 -30.11 -2.69 -9.28
CA LEU A 34 -30.71 -1.52 -8.64
C LEU A 34 -32.13 -1.88 -8.21
N SER A 35 -32.34 -1.95 -6.90
CA SER A 35 -33.59 -2.27 -6.19
C SER A 35 -34.84 -1.44 -6.56
N GLY A 36 -34.78 -0.58 -7.59
CA GLY A 36 -35.87 0.30 -8.03
C GLY A 36 -36.41 0.08 -9.46
N GLY A 37 -35.87 -0.83 -10.27
CA GLY A 37 -36.36 -1.04 -11.64
C GLY A 37 -37.61 -1.93 -11.70
N VAL A 38 -38.69 -1.49 -12.37
CA VAL A 38 -39.88 -2.34 -12.61
C VAL A 38 -39.61 -3.24 -13.83
N LEU A 39 -39.75 -4.56 -13.66
CA LEU A 39 -39.67 -5.53 -14.75
C LEU A 39 -41.06 -5.73 -15.35
N THR A 40 -41.16 -5.76 -16.68
CA THR A 40 -42.36 -6.25 -17.35
C THR A 40 -42.49 -7.77 -17.15
N ALA A 41 -43.70 -8.31 -17.32
CA ALA A 41 -43.94 -9.76 -17.18
C ALA A 41 -43.09 -10.59 -18.16
N SER A 42 -42.85 -10.09 -19.37
CA SER A 42 -42.00 -10.75 -20.35
C SER A 42 -40.53 -10.78 -19.92
N GLU A 43 -40.03 -9.65 -19.40
CA GLU A 43 -38.64 -9.55 -18.93
C GLU A 43 -38.39 -10.43 -17.70
N ASP A 44 -39.35 -10.53 -16.78
CA ASP A 44 -39.24 -11.40 -15.59
C ASP A 44 -39.17 -12.89 -15.99
N VAL A 45 -39.99 -13.33 -16.96
CA VAL A 45 -39.96 -14.71 -17.47
C VAL A 45 -38.64 -15.00 -18.18
N GLN A 46 -38.14 -14.07 -19.01
CA GLN A 46 -36.86 -14.21 -19.69
C GLN A 46 -35.70 -14.31 -18.68
N LEU A 47 -35.65 -13.39 -17.72
CA LEU A 47 -34.63 -13.41 -16.65
C LEU A 47 -34.68 -14.68 -15.83
N ARG A 48 -35.86 -15.12 -15.40
CA ARG A 48 -36.02 -16.38 -14.66
C ARG A 48 -35.44 -17.55 -15.45
N THR A 49 -35.76 -17.65 -16.74
CA THR A 49 -35.29 -18.74 -17.60
C THR A 49 -33.77 -18.72 -17.71
N ILE A 50 -33.17 -17.54 -17.89
CA ILE A 50 -31.71 -17.37 -17.96
C ILE A 50 -31.06 -17.76 -16.63
N LEU A 51 -31.55 -17.23 -15.50
CA LEU A 51 -31.00 -17.53 -14.17
C LEU A 51 -31.08 -19.02 -13.84
N THR A 52 -32.23 -19.64 -14.08
CA THR A 52 -32.46 -21.06 -13.77
C THR A 52 -31.60 -21.97 -14.64
N SER A 53 -31.43 -21.65 -15.93
CA SER A 53 -30.64 -22.47 -16.87
C SER A 53 -29.13 -22.36 -16.68
N LYS A 54 -28.64 -21.27 -16.07
CA LYS A 54 -27.21 -21.05 -15.81
C LYS A 54 -26.76 -21.54 -14.44
N LEU A 55 -27.68 -21.93 -13.57
CA LEU A 55 -27.35 -22.51 -12.26
C LEU A 55 -27.05 -24.00 -12.41
N GLU A 56 -25.95 -24.43 -11.77
CA GLU A 56 -25.65 -25.85 -11.64
C GLU A 56 -26.73 -26.54 -10.78
N SER A 57 -27.06 -27.78 -11.10
CA SER A 57 -28.12 -28.54 -10.41
C SER A 57 -27.89 -28.69 -8.90
N SER A 58 -26.63 -28.74 -8.48
CA SER A 58 -26.18 -28.75 -7.07
C SER A 58 -26.54 -27.47 -6.30
N ILE A 59 -26.57 -26.33 -6.97
CA ILE A 59 -26.86 -25.02 -6.40
C ILE A 59 -28.36 -24.71 -6.49
N HIS A 60 -29.02 -25.21 -7.55
CA HIS A 60 -30.44 -24.97 -7.82
C HIS A 60 -31.34 -25.30 -6.62
N ALA A 61 -31.12 -26.43 -5.93
CA ALA A 61 -31.93 -26.84 -4.78
C ALA A 61 -31.79 -25.93 -3.55
N ASN A 62 -30.68 -25.19 -3.45
CA ASN A 62 -30.40 -24.31 -2.32
C ASN A 62 -30.85 -22.87 -2.57
N VAL A 63 -31.02 -22.50 -3.84
CA VAL A 63 -31.26 -21.12 -4.26
C VAL A 63 -32.68 -20.90 -4.76
N ILE A 64 -33.29 -21.91 -5.40
CA ILE A 64 -34.65 -21.83 -5.93
C ILE A 64 -35.60 -22.58 -5.00
N THR A 65 -36.59 -21.87 -4.49
CA THR A 65 -37.63 -22.31 -3.56
C THR A 65 -39.00 -22.08 -4.20
N HIS A 66 -40.03 -22.78 -3.71
CA HIS A 66 -41.39 -22.63 -4.26
C HIS A 66 -41.93 -21.18 -4.09
N GLU A 67 -41.39 -20.43 -3.14
CA GLU A 67 -41.73 -19.04 -2.85
C GLU A 67 -41.06 -18.05 -3.82
N ASN A 68 -39.82 -18.33 -4.25
CA ASN A 68 -39.07 -17.42 -5.11
C ASN A 68 -39.10 -17.80 -6.61
N GLU A 69 -39.47 -19.04 -6.95
CA GLU A 69 -39.44 -19.57 -8.32
C GLU A 69 -40.17 -18.67 -9.32
N LYS A 70 -41.20 -17.93 -8.89
CA LYS A 70 -42.01 -17.09 -9.79
C LYS A 70 -41.51 -15.64 -9.91
N SER A 71 -40.41 -15.28 -9.29
CA SER A 71 -39.87 -13.92 -9.34
C SER A 71 -38.36 -13.93 -9.62
N SER A 72 -37.98 -13.41 -10.79
CA SER A 72 -36.57 -13.30 -11.16
C SER A 72 -35.75 -12.48 -10.17
N LYS A 73 -36.35 -11.43 -9.58
CA LYS A 73 -35.73 -10.62 -8.53
C LYS A 73 -35.47 -11.41 -7.26
N MET A 74 -36.43 -12.25 -6.84
CA MET A 74 -36.27 -13.06 -5.63
C MET A 74 -35.25 -14.19 -5.86
N ILE A 75 -35.20 -14.77 -7.06
CA ILE A 75 -34.16 -15.73 -7.45
C ILE A 75 -32.79 -15.05 -7.44
N TRP A 76 -32.65 -13.89 -8.08
CA TRP A 76 -31.40 -13.14 -8.07
C TRP A 76 -30.97 -12.76 -6.65
N LYS A 77 -31.90 -12.28 -5.83
CA LYS A 77 -31.64 -12.00 -4.42
C LYS A 77 -31.18 -13.26 -3.68
N SER A 78 -31.80 -14.40 -3.92
CA SER A 78 -31.39 -15.68 -3.31
C SER A 78 -30.01 -16.14 -3.78
N ILE A 79 -29.67 -15.97 -5.07
CA ILE A 79 -28.33 -16.21 -5.61
C ILE A 79 -27.34 -15.30 -4.89
N CYS A 80 -27.63 -14.00 -4.83
CA CYS A 80 -26.81 -13.04 -4.11
C CYS A 80 -26.69 -13.43 -2.64
N ASP A 81 -27.75 -13.76 -1.93
CA ASP A 81 -27.69 -14.12 -0.51
C ASP A 81 -26.92 -15.44 -0.28
N TYR A 82 -26.98 -16.39 -1.23
CA TYR A 82 -26.25 -17.66 -1.16
C TYR A 82 -24.75 -17.52 -1.41
N PHE A 83 -24.34 -16.61 -2.31
CA PHE A 83 -22.94 -16.39 -2.70
C PHE A 83 -22.28 -15.17 -2.05
N ALA A 84 -23.07 -14.18 -1.62
CA ALA A 84 -22.59 -12.99 -0.96
C ALA A 84 -22.22 -13.33 0.48
N SER A 85 -20.92 -13.19 0.76
CA SER A 85 -20.37 -12.83 2.05
C SER A 85 -20.21 -13.94 3.10
N SER A 86 -21.24 -14.72 3.48
CA SER A 86 -21.20 -15.38 4.80
C SER A 86 -20.80 -16.85 4.85
N GLN A 87 -20.72 -17.58 3.73
CA GLN A 87 -20.29 -18.98 3.77
C GLN A 87 -18.88 -19.12 4.35
N ALA A 88 -18.71 -20.05 5.28
CA ALA A 88 -17.45 -20.30 5.97
C ALA A 88 -16.28 -20.53 4.98
N ALA A 89 -16.54 -21.17 3.84
CA ALA A 89 -15.55 -21.38 2.79
C ALA A 89 -15.09 -20.06 2.13
N ASN A 90 -16.01 -19.15 1.83
CA ASN A 90 -15.67 -17.85 1.23
C ASN A 90 -14.93 -16.96 2.24
N ARG A 91 -15.39 -16.94 3.50
CA ARG A 91 -14.71 -16.27 4.61
C ARG A 91 -13.30 -16.80 4.81
N ALA A 92 -13.11 -18.12 4.80
CA ALA A 92 -11.80 -18.75 4.91
C ALA A 92 -10.88 -18.40 3.73
N ARG A 93 -11.40 -18.38 2.50
CA ARG A 93 -10.63 -17.98 1.30
C ARG A 93 -10.14 -16.54 1.40
N VAL A 94 -11.02 -15.60 1.76
CA VAL A 94 -10.64 -14.19 1.92
C VAL A 94 -9.64 -14.03 3.06
N PHE A 95 -9.86 -14.68 4.20
CA PHE A 95 -8.92 -14.66 5.32
C PHE A 95 -7.54 -15.24 4.93
N ASN A 96 -7.51 -16.38 4.23
CA ASN A 96 -6.27 -16.97 3.74
C ASN A 96 -5.55 -16.05 2.73
N SER A 97 -6.29 -15.31 1.91
CA SER A 97 -5.68 -14.33 0.99
C SER A 97 -4.89 -13.25 1.75
N VAL A 98 -5.39 -12.79 2.90
CA VAL A 98 -4.70 -11.85 3.79
C VAL A 98 -3.44 -12.49 4.38
N LEU A 99 -3.53 -13.76 4.76
CA LEU A 99 -2.39 -14.51 5.30
C LEU A 99 -1.30 -14.79 4.25
N HIS A 100 -1.65 -14.87 2.98
CA HIS A 100 -0.68 -15.14 1.90
C HIS A 100 -0.05 -13.88 1.30
N ILE A 101 -0.45 -12.68 1.72
CA ILE A 101 0.24 -11.44 1.32
C ILE A 101 1.71 -11.54 1.75
N GLN A 102 2.62 -11.35 0.80
CA GLN A 102 4.05 -11.35 1.05
C GLN A 102 4.60 -9.94 0.93
N PHE A 103 5.51 -9.60 1.83
CA PHE A 103 6.19 -8.33 1.79
C PHE A 103 7.36 -8.38 0.79
N ASN A 104 7.35 -7.47 -0.19
CA ASN A 104 8.47 -7.24 -1.09
C ASN A 104 9.12 -5.87 -0.78
N PRO A 105 10.39 -5.83 -0.33
CA PRO A 105 11.08 -4.57 -0.03
C PRO A 105 11.18 -3.60 -1.22
N ASN A 106 11.14 -4.10 -2.46
CA ASN A 106 11.21 -3.26 -3.66
C ASN A 106 9.85 -2.67 -4.06
N GLU A 107 8.75 -3.23 -3.56
CA GLU A 107 7.37 -2.92 -3.96
C GLU A 107 6.50 -2.61 -2.73
N VAL A 108 7.02 -1.81 -1.81
CA VAL A 108 6.32 -1.44 -0.56
C VAL A 108 4.94 -0.84 -0.83
N GLN A 109 4.80 -0.03 -1.89
CA GLN A 109 3.51 0.57 -2.29
C GLN A 109 2.48 -0.48 -2.72
N GLU A 110 2.93 -1.53 -3.41
CA GLU A 110 2.03 -2.62 -3.81
C GLU A 110 1.56 -3.37 -2.57
N PHE A 111 2.47 -3.69 -1.64
CA PHE A 111 2.12 -4.30 -0.37
C PHE A 111 1.07 -3.47 0.40
N ILE A 112 1.25 -2.15 0.53
CA ILE A 112 0.28 -1.26 1.17
C ILE A 112 -1.09 -1.37 0.50
N THR A 113 -1.11 -1.38 -0.83
CA THR A 113 -2.35 -1.46 -1.62
C THR A 113 -3.05 -2.81 -1.47
N GLN A 114 -2.28 -3.91 -1.48
CA GLN A 114 -2.79 -5.27 -1.27
C GLN A 114 -3.38 -5.43 0.13
N VAL A 115 -2.72 -4.89 1.16
CA VAL A 115 -3.23 -4.92 2.54
C VAL A 115 -4.53 -4.14 2.66
N LYS A 116 -4.61 -2.91 2.12
CA LYS A 116 -5.85 -2.11 2.15
C LYS A 116 -7.01 -2.82 1.45
N THR A 117 -6.78 -3.33 0.24
CA THR A 117 -7.78 -4.09 -0.52
C THR A 117 -8.26 -5.31 0.26
N SER A 118 -7.35 -6.01 0.94
CA SER A 118 -7.66 -7.20 1.70
C SER A 118 -8.46 -6.91 2.98
N ILE A 119 -8.16 -5.80 3.67
CA ILE A 119 -8.96 -5.33 4.80
C ILE A 119 -10.38 -5.00 4.36
N SER A 120 -10.55 -4.29 3.23
CA SER A 120 -11.88 -4.01 2.67
C SER A 120 -12.65 -5.31 2.38
N ARG A 121 -11.99 -6.29 1.76
CA ARG A 121 -12.61 -7.60 1.47
C ARG A 121 -13.00 -8.37 2.73
N LEU A 122 -12.24 -8.27 3.82
CA LEU A 122 -12.61 -8.88 5.10
C LEU A 122 -13.94 -8.31 5.62
N HIS A 123 -14.11 -6.98 5.57
CA HIS A 123 -15.38 -6.35 5.95
C HIS A 123 -16.53 -6.75 5.00
N GLU A 124 -16.29 -6.85 3.70
CA GLU A 124 -17.29 -7.30 2.72
C GLU A 124 -17.80 -8.72 3.00
N VAL A 125 -16.94 -9.63 3.48
CA VAL A 125 -17.33 -11.00 3.89
C VAL A 125 -17.79 -11.11 5.36
N GLY A 126 -17.99 -9.98 6.04
CA GLY A 126 -18.46 -9.94 7.43
C GLY A 126 -17.45 -10.46 8.45
N ILE A 127 -16.15 -10.43 8.13
CA ILE A 127 -15.07 -10.66 9.10
C ILE A 127 -14.68 -9.30 9.66
N ASP A 128 -15.24 -8.97 10.82
CA ASP A 128 -14.84 -7.78 11.58
C ASP A 128 -13.75 -8.16 12.59
N LEU A 129 -12.58 -7.57 12.44
CA LEU A 129 -11.43 -7.79 13.31
C LEU A 129 -11.06 -6.47 14.00
N PRO A 130 -10.70 -6.51 15.29
CA PRO A 130 -10.16 -5.34 15.97
C PRO A 130 -8.94 -4.75 15.24
N LYS A 131 -8.82 -3.42 15.29
CA LYS A 131 -7.79 -2.68 14.53
C LYS A 131 -6.36 -3.07 14.92
N ASP A 132 -6.15 -3.39 16.19
CA ASP A 132 -4.89 -3.86 16.75
C ASP A 132 -4.54 -5.27 16.25
N ILE A 133 -5.52 -6.18 16.18
CA ILE A 133 -5.32 -7.52 15.60
C ILE A 133 -4.91 -7.45 14.13
N ILE A 134 -5.56 -6.58 13.34
CA ILE A 134 -5.17 -6.35 11.94
C ILE A 134 -3.75 -5.79 11.88
N ALA A 135 -3.40 -4.84 12.75
CA ALA A 135 -2.06 -4.28 12.82
C ALA A 135 -0.99 -5.35 13.14
N TYR A 136 -1.25 -6.23 14.12
CA TYR A 136 -0.36 -7.35 14.45
C TYR A 136 -0.19 -8.32 13.27
N LEU A 137 -1.28 -8.61 12.53
CA LEU A 137 -1.20 -9.43 11.32
C LEU A 137 -0.28 -8.82 10.26
N ILE A 138 -0.36 -7.51 10.04
CA ILE A 138 0.50 -6.80 9.07
C ILE A 138 1.96 -6.79 9.55
N LEU A 139 2.20 -6.50 10.83
CA LEU A 139 3.53 -6.50 11.43
C LEU A 139 4.21 -7.86 11.29
N HIS A 140 3.46 -8.94 11.47
CA HIS A 140 3.97 -10.31 11.30
C HIS A 140 4.36 -10.64 9.83
N LYS A 141 3.91 -9.86 8.84
CA LYS A 141 4.34 -10.00 7.44
C LYS A 141 5.68 -9.35 7.14
N LEU A 142 6.16 -8.45 8.01
CA LEU A 142 7.39 -7.73 7.76
C LEU A 142 8.61 -8.64 7.98
N PRO A 143 9.62 -8.57 7.10
CA PRO A 143 10.83 -9.35 7.28
C PRO A 143 11.63 -8.87 8.51
N PRO A 144 12.44 -9.74 9.13
CA PRO A 144 13.25 -9.37 10.30
C PRO A 144 14.19 -8.17 10.07
N SER A 145 14.58 -7.93 8.81
CA SER A 145 15.37 -6.76 8.40
C SER A 145 14.67 -5.42 8.65
N MET A 146 13.34 -5.41 8.83
CA MET A 146 12.54 -4.23 9.16
C MET A 146 12.05 -4.21 10.62
N SER A 147 12.76 -4.93 11.50
CA SER A 147 12.46 -4.95 12.94
C SER A 147 12.43 -3.56 13.59
N ASN A 148 13.20 -2.60 13.08
CA ASN A 148 13.18 -1.22 13.58
C ASN A 148 11.80 -0.57 13.44
N ILE A 149 11.13 -0.73 12.29
CA ILE A 149 9.77 -0.20 12.06
C ILE A 149 8.79 -0.84 13.04
N SER A 150 8.88 -2.15 13.21
CA SER A 150 8.02 -2.90 14.13
C SER A 150 8.20 -2.44 15.58
N GLN A 151 9.45 -2.18 16.00
CA GLN A 151 9.75 -1.65 17.32
C GLN A 151 9.23 -0.21 17.50
N GLN A 152 9.42 0.67 16.50
CA GLN A 152 8.91 2.04 16.56
C GLN A 152 7.40 2.09 16.75
N ILE A 153 6.67 1.19 16.09
CA ILE A 153 5.21 1.10 16.21
C ILE A 153 4.82 0.53 17.58
N THR A 154 5.48 -0.55 18.02
CA THR A 154 5.13 -1.26 19.28
C THR A 154 5.48 -0.45 20.53
N HIS A 155 6.55 0.35 20.47
CA HIS A 155 6.98 1.21 21.58
C HIS A 155 6.45 2.64 21.46
N SER A 156 5.57 2.91 20.49
CA SER A 156 4.87 4.19 20.43
C SER A 156 3.87 4.29 21.59
N GLU A 157 3.69 5.49 22.15
CA GLU A 157 2.60 5.77 23.09
C GLU A 157 1.22 5.83 22.40
N LYS A 158 1.18 5.64 21.07
CA LYS A 158 -0.03 5.66 20.26
C LYS A 158 -0.69 4.28 20.19
N GLU A 159 -2.01 4.29 20.01
CA GLU A 159 -2.77 3.06 19.75
C GLU A 159 -2.27 2.36 18.48
N ILE A 160 -2.01 1.07 18.58
CA ILE A 160 -1.56 0.24 17.47
C ILE A 160 -2.75 0.01 16.53
N THR A 161 -2.71 0.63 15.36
CA THR A 161 -3.74 0.53 14.33
C THR A 161 -3.15 0.15 12.99
N SER A 162 -3.96 -0.47 12.12
CA SER A 162 -3.54 -0.80 10.76
C SER A 162 -3.11 0.43 9.96
N GLU A 163 -3.77 1.58 10.16
CA GLU A 163 -3.36 2.84 9.53
C GLU A 163 -1.98 3.30 9.98
N LEU A 164 -1.69 3.24 11.29
CA LEU A 164 -0.38 3.59 11.82
C LEU A 164 0.73 2.75 11.17
N VAL A 165 0.53 1.42 11.06
CA VAL A 165 1.50 0.53 10.41
C VAL A 165 1.72 0.93 8.94
N LEU A 166 0.63 1.16 8.20
CA LEU A 166 0.72 1.53 6.79
C LEU A 166 1.39 2.90 6.57
N ASP A 167 1.19 3.85 7.47
CA ASP A 167 1.84 5.17 7.40
C ASP A 167 3.32 5.10 7.71
N HIS A 168 3.75 4.30 8.69
CA HIS A 168 5.17 4.04 8.92
C HIS A 168 5.84 3.37 7.71
N LEU A 169 5.15 2.46 7.01
CA LEU A 169 5.67 1.86 5.77
C LEU A 169 5.78 2.87 4.62
N ARG A 170 4.85 3.83 4.53
CA ARG A 170 4.93 4.93 3.56
C ARG A 170 6.12 5.85 3.84
N LEU A 171 6.36 6.19 5.11
CA LEU A 171 7.52 6.98 5.52
C LEU A 171 8.82 6.26 5.15
N PHE A 172 8.91 4.97 5.45
CA PHE A 172 10.06 4.15 5.08
C PHE A 172 10.35 4.14 3.58
N MET A 173 9.30 4.02 2.75
CA MET A 173 9.42 4.08 1.29
C MET A 173 9.94 5.45 0.82
N ASN A 174 9.41 6.54 1.39
CA ASN A 174 9.85 7.90 1.05
C ASN A 174 11.32 8.13 1.45
N ASP A 175 11.73 7.65 2.62
CA ASP A 175 13.12 7.76 3.10
C ASP A 175 14.07 7.00 2.17
N GLN A 176 13.71 5.79 1.73
CA GLN A 176 14.51 5.04 0.74
C GLN A 176 14.68 5.83 -0.57
N GLN A 177 13.60 6.42 -1.09
CA GLN A 177 13.66 7.20 -2.32
C GLN A 177 14.50 8.47 -2.19
N PHE A 178 14.43 9.14 -1.03
CA PHE A 178 15.26 10.31 -0.72
C PHE A 178 16.75 9.95 -0.66
N LEU A 179 17.09 8.84 0.00
CA LEU A 179 18.47 8.35 0.09
C LEU A 179 19.02 7.87 -1.26
N ALA A 180 18.19 7.25 -2.09
CA ALA A 180 18.56 6.86 -3.45
C ALA A 180 18.82 8.09 -4.34
N SER A 181 18.03 9.16 -4.21
CA SER A 181 18.13 10.38 -5.02
C SER A 181 19.32 11.27 -4.64
N THR A 182 19.77 11.21 -3.40
CA THR A 182 20.97 11.94 -2.92
C THR A 182 22.29 11.24 -3.28
N SER A 183 22.24 10.01 -3.79
CA SER A 183 23.44 9.29 -4.26
C SER A 183 23.90 9.71 -5.67
N SER A 184 23.02 10.32 -6.48
CA SER A 184 23.31 10.78 -7.85
C SER A 184 23.52 12.30 -7.97
N SER A 185 23.29 13.05 -6.89
CA SER A 185 23.54 14.48 -6.82
C SER A 185 24.38 14.78 -5.59
N LYS A 186 25.51 15.49 -5.76
CA LYS A 186 26.34 15.99 -4.66
C LYS A 186 25.55 16.99 -3.81
N SER A 187 24.68 16.51 -2.94
CA SER A 187 24.15 17.28 -1.82
C SER A 187 24.00 16.33 -0.66
N VAL A 188 25.02 16.37 0.20
CA VAL A 188 25.08 15.73 1.50
C VAL A 188 23.75 15.94 2.22
N PRO A 189 23.09 14.90 2.75
CA PRO A 189 21.91 15.09 3.57
C PRO A 189 22.32 15.84 4.83
N THR A 190 21.49 16.80 5.24
CA THR A 190 21.49 17.40 6.58
C THR A 190 21.08 16.31 7.59
N SER A 191 21.94 15.31 7.75
CA SER A 191 22.01 14.54 8.97
C SER A 191 22.58 15.47 10.01
N LEU A 192 22.01 15.39 11.22
CA LEU A 192 22.51 15.97 12.45
C LEU A 192 23.83 15.30 12.89
N LEU A 193 24.72 14.98 11.93
CA LEU A 193 26.13 14.83 12.20
C LEU A 193 26.61 16.23 12.49
N THR A 194 26.96 16.49 13.74
CA THR A 194 27.85 17.59 14.08
C THR A 194 29.11 17.42 13.22
N GLU A 195 29.12 18.02 12.04
CA GLU A 195 30.35 18.28 11.32
C GLU A 195 31.20 19.07 12.30
N GLU A 196 32.22 18.40 12.85
CA GLU A 196 33.06 18.99 13.87
C GLU A 196 33.73 20.22 13.25
N SER A 197 33.22 21.40 13.63
CA SER A 197 33.43 22.61 12.86
C SER A 197 34.93 22.93 12.85
N ARG A 198 35.62 22.82 11.71
CA ARG A 198 37.07 23.12 11.60
C ARG A 198 37.43 24.60 11.80
N LYS A 199 36.46 25.42 12.21
CA LYS A 199 36.60 26.87 12.44
C LYS A 199 37.19 27.11 13.84
N CYS A 200 38.24 27.92 13.89
CA CYS A 200 38.79 28.44 15.15
C CYS A 200 37.94 29.61 15.65
N LYS A 201 37.90 29.82 16.97
CA LYS A 201 37.18 30.93 17.62
C LYS A 201 38.19 31.94 18.19
N LYS A 202 37.78 33.18 18.42
CA LYS A 202 38.70 34.22 18.96
C LYS A 202 39.30 33.74 20.29
N GLY A 203 40.63 33.64 20.37
CA GLY A 203 41.37 33.13 21.52
C GLY A 203 41.43 31.60 21.64
N TRP A 204 40.90 30.83 20.69
CA TRP A 204 40.87 29.36 20.74
C TRP A 204 41.10 28.70 19.38
N HIS A 205 42.04 27.76 19.35
CA HIS A 205 42.39 26.99 18.16
C HIS A 205 41.67 25.65 18.16
N ASN A 206 41.01 25.31 17.04
CA ASN A 206 40.46 23.97 16.85
C ASN A 206 41.58 23.00 16.43
N PRO A 207 41.82 21.90 17.18
CA PRO A 207 42.78 20.87 16.77
C PRO A 207 42.54 20.27 15.38
N ASN A 208 41.29 20.29 14.91
CA ASN A 208 40.88 19.79 13.59
C ASN A 208 40.91 20.89 12.50
N ALA A 209 41.49 22.06 12.77
CA ALA A 209 41.65 23.11 11.78
C ALA A 209 42.64 22.70 10.68
N ALA A 210 42.45 23.23 9.46
CA ALA A 210 43.33 22.98 8.31
C ALA A 210 44.71 23.70 8.41
N HIS A 211 45.05 24.24 9.57
CA HIS A 211 46.31 24.92 9.84
C HIS A 211 46.82 24.56 11.24
N PRO A 212 48.14 24.54 11.49
CA PRO A 212 48.70 24.31 12.81
C PRO A 212 48.42 25.47 13.77
N LYS A 213 48.40 25.20 15.09
CA LYS A 213 48.16 26.19 16.16
C LYS A 213 49.05 27.44 16.04
N ALA A 214 50.28 27.27 15.59
CA ALA A 214 51.25 28.35 15.44
C ALA A 214 50.83 29.42 14.43
N THR A 215 50.05 29.06 13.40
CA THR A 215 49.61 29.96 12.33
C THR A 215 48.14 30.34 12.46
N CYS A 216 47.50 30.05 13.59
CA CYS A 216 46.09 30.34 13.80
C CYS A 216 45.84 31.82 14.13
N TRP A 217 45.28 32.57 13.18
CA TRP A 217 45.06 34.02 13.36
C TRP A 217 43.90 34.38 14.28
N PHE A 218 43.05 33.40 14.60
CA PHE A 218 42.03 33.53 15.64
C PHE A 218 42.63 33.43 17.05
N LEU A 219 43.76 32.72 17.21
CA LEU A 219 44.54 32.67 18.44
C LEU A 219 45.55 33.84 18.51
N TYR A 220 46.14 34.21 17.37
CA TYR A 220 47.15 35.24 17.23
C TYR A 220 46.73 36.29 16.18
N PRO A 221 45.96 37.34 16.57
CA PRO A 221 45.43 38.32 15.63
C PRO A 221 46.47 39.06 14.79
N HIS A 222 47.72 39.15 15.27
CA HIS A 222 48.83 39.79 14.57
C HIS A 222 49.34 39.02 13.34
N LEU A 223 48.95 37.76 13.19
CA LEU A 223 49.33 36.91 12.05
C LEU A 223 48.32 37.00 10.88
N ARG A 224 47.21 37.74 11.06
CA ARG A 224 46.18 37.90 10.01
C ARG A 224 46.80 38.49 8.74
N PRO A 225 46.61 37.90 7.54
CA PRO A 225 47.03 38.48 6.28
C PRO A 225 46.34 39.82 6.14
N VAL A 226 47.13 40.82 5.79
CA VAL A 226 46.62 42.09 5.35
C VAL A 226 46.14 41.88 3.92
N ASP A 227 44.86 42.08 3.65
CA ASP A 227 44.33 42.09 2.30
C ASP A 227 44.94 43.29 1.55
N ASN A 228 46.02 43.07 0.82
CA ASN A 228 46.52 44.02 -0.16
C ASN A 228 45.75 43.82 -1.47
N SER A 229 44.61 44.50 -1.59
CA SER A 229 44.00 44.76 -2.89
C SER A 229 44.78 45.86 -3.62
N GLY A 230 45.72 45.49 -4.49
CA GLY A 230 46.47 46.42 -5.34
C GLY A 230 47.58 45.73 -6.16
N GLU A 231 47.44 45.79 -7.48
CA GLU A 231 48.24 45.26 -8.60
C GLU A 231 49.77 45.08 -8.42
N ALA A 232 50.31 43.99 -9.01
CA ALA A 232 51.29 44.06 -10.11
C ALA A 232 51.63 42.67 -10.65
N SER A 233 51.46 42.53 -11.96
CA SER A 233 51.95 41.45 -12.80
C SER A 233 53.48 41.30 -12.72
N THR A 234 53.98 40.06 -12.72
CA THR A 234 55.16 39.68 -13.51
C THR A 234 55.18 38.16 -13.74
N SER A 235 54.95 37.77 -14.98
CA SER A 235 55.44 36.51 -15.54
C SER A 235 56.96 36.42 -15.39
N LYS A 236 57.50 35.24 -15.09
CA LYS A 236 58.73 34.71 -15.70
C LYS A 236 58.90 33.22 -15.40
N ASN A 237 58.84 32.45 -16.49
CA ASN A 237 59.39 31.11 -16.65
C ASN A 237 60.88 31.05 -16.31
N LYS A 238 61.35 29.91 -15.79
CA LYS A 238 62.63 29.22 -16.12
C LYS A 238 62.78 27.98 -15.22
N ALA A 239 63.28 26.81 -15.61
CA ALA A 239 63.61 26.12 -16.86
C ALA A 239 63.52 24.62 -16.54
#